data_AF-A0A5C3PUY0-F1
#
_entry.id   AF-A0A5C3PUY0-F1
#
_cell.length_a   1.000
_cell.length_b   1.000
_cell.length_c   1.000
_cell.angle_alpha   90.00
_cell.angle_beta   90.00
_cell.angle_gamma   90.00
#
_symmetry.space_group_name_H-M   'P 1'
#
loop_
_entity.id
_entity.type
_entity.pdbx_description
1 polymer ?
#
loop_
_entity_poly.entity_id
_entity_poly.type
_entity_poly.pdbx_seq_one_letter_code
_entity_poly.pdbx_strand_id
1 'polypeptide(L)'
;MDPAEPTRWVRAILLQLGLPAELVLEIMELAEYYPTISAERSDKVTIRADQHTRDNYCSALLYLVSPPLPDCREGESWRMKKVTWTIEGHDQGWGGDHPRTFIGAYSWYEACIFRPRTDGDALAAEAEDLEYLDTHNLYRTPDDVQGKTHWDLVPNGDSLVWRVQGNRVAKGDFERYVVEWKAGEEIDAADAEEHGRGTGAGFLDALKPGDRVGLWMRALYPGWSNTIRGARVELMYDVR
;
A
#
# COMPACT_ATOMS: atom_id res chain seq x y z
N MET A 1 2.49 15.52 15.54
CA MET A 1 1.81 14.88 16.67
C MET A 1 2.11 13.40 16.57
N ASP A 2 2.60 12.77 17.63
CA ASP A 2 2.94 11.34 17.64
C ASP A 2 1.65 10.50 17.57
N PRO A 3 1.38 9.73 16.49
CA PRO A 3 0.13 9.00 16.33
C PRO A 3 -0.11 7.96 17.42
N ALA A 4 0.92 7.55 18.14
CA ALA A 4 0.84 6.58 19.23
C ALA A 4 0.67 7.19 20.63
N GLU A 5 0.66 8.52 20.76
CA GLU A 5 0.42 9.19 22.04
C GLU A 5 -0.93 8.81 22.68
N PRO A 6 -2.08 8.78 21.95
CA PRO A 6 -3.36 8.36 22.53
C PRO A 6 -3.33 6.92 23.04
N THR A 7 -2.74 5.99 22.29
CA THR A 7 -2.58 4.58 22.67
C THR A 7 -1.78 4.44 23.97
N ARG A 8 -0.71 5.21 24.13
CA ARG A 8 0.08 5.24 25.38
C ARG A 8 -0.73 5.78 26.55
N TRP A 9 -1.53 6.83 26.36
CA TRP A 9 -2.38 7.39 27.41
C TRP A 9 -3.48 6.43 27.85
N VAL A 10 -4.19 5.81 26.90
CA VAL A 10 -5.24 4.84 27.25
C VAL A 10 -4.64 3.66 28.03
N ARG A 11 -3.50 3.13 27.58
CA ARG A 11 -2.76 2.08 28.31
C ARG A 11 -2.39 2.52 29.72
N ALA A 12 -1.86 3.74 29.90
CA ALA A 12 -1.50 4.28 31.21
C ALA A 12 -2.72 4.45 32.13
N ILE A 13 -3.85 4.94 31.61
CA ILE A 13 -5.10 5.08 32.37
C ILE A 13 -5.59 3.72 32.84
N LEU A 14 -5.65 2.72 31.96
CA LEU A 14 -6.10 1.37 32.30
C LEU A 14 -5.22 0.72 33.38
N LEU A 15 -3.90 0.92 33.31
CA LEU A 15 -2.97 0.47 34.36
C LEU A 15 -3.20 1.21 35.69
N GLN A 16 -3.46 2.52 35.66
CA GLN A 16 -3.75 3.32 36.87
C GLN A 16 -5.07 2.90 37.54
N LEU A 17 -6.01 2.32 36.80
CA LEU A 17 -7.23 1.73 37.35
C LEU A 17 -6.98 0.38 38.07
N GLY A 18 -5.74 -0.09 38.12
CA GLY A 18 -5.34 -1.31 38.82
C GLY A 18 -5.51 -2.58 38.00
N LEU A 19 -5.73 -2.48 36.69
CA LEU A 19 -5.78 -3.64 35.81
C LEU A 19 -4.36 -4.21 35.61
N PRO A 20 -4.18 -5.54 35.72
CA PRO A 20 -2.95 -6.21 35.29
C PRO A 20 -2.61 -5.89 33.84
N ALA A 21 -1.32 -5.83 33.52
CA ALA A 21 -0.85 -5.45 32.18
C ALA A 21 -1.40 -6.37 31.08
N GLU A 22 -1.57 -7.65 31.37
CA GLU A 22 -2.14 -8.64 30.47
C GLU A 22 -3.58 -8.30 30.06
N LEU A 23 -4.42 -7.91 31.04
CA LEU A 23 -5.80 -7.50 30.76
C LEU A 23 -5.85 -6.18 30.02
N VAL A 24 -4.94 -5.25 30.31
CA VAL A 24 -4.84 -4.00 29.54
C VAL A 24 -4.54 -4.29 28.08
N LEU A 25 -3.56 -5.17 27.79
CA LEU A 25 -3.23 -5.56 26.41
C LEU A 25 -4.39 -6.26 25.72
N GLU A 26 -5.12 -7.13 26.42
CA GLU A 26 -6.31 -7.82 25.87
C GLU A 26 -7.45 -6.84 25.56
N ILE A 27 -7.72 -5.86 26.43
CA ILE A 27 -8.70 -4.80 26.18
C ILE A 27 -8.33 -4.00 24.93
N MET A 28 -7.05 -3.62 24.80
CA MET A 28 -6.55 -2.83 23.67
C MET A 28 -6.65 -3.61 22.36
N GLU A 29 -6.33 -4.90 22.38
CA GLU A 29 -6.45 -5.80 21.23
C GLU A 29 -7.91 -5.99 20.81
N LEU A 30 -8.82 -6.26 21.75
CA LEU A 30 -10.25 -6.40 21.48
C LEU A 30 -10.90 -5.13 20.95
N ALA A 31 -10.40 -3.96 21.38
CA ALA A 31 -10.88 -2.67 20.91
C ALA A 31 -10.23 -2.23 19.58
N GLU A 32 -9.27 -2.98 19.04
CA GLU A 32 -8.37 -2.56 17.96
C GLU A 32 -7.78 -1.15 18.20
N TYR A 33 -7.48 -0.82 19.46
CA TYR A 33 -7.04 0.52 19.85
C TYR A 33 -5.54 0.72 19.62
N TYR A 34 -5.18 0.88 18.35
CA TYR A 34 -3.81 1.01 17.88
C TYR A 34 -3.59 2.30 17.12
N PRO A 35 -2.36 2.87 17.17
CA PRO A 35 -2.04 3.98 16.32
C PRO A 35 -2.18 3.59 14.85
N THR A 36 -2.75 4.51 14.08
CA THR A 36 -2.97 4.34 12.64
C THR A 36 -2.47 5.58 11.94
N ILE A 37 -1.59 5.40 10.94
CA ILE A 37 -1.33 6.44 9.95
C ILE A 37 -2.12 6.14 8.70
N SER A 38 -2.46 7.18 7.94
CA SER A 38 -3.13 7.00 6.67
C SER A 38 -2.62 7.99 5.64
N ALA A 39 -2.84 7.62 4.38
CA ALA A 39 -2.67 8.51 3.25
C ALA A 39 -3.83 8.29 2.30
N GLU A 40 -4.33 9.37 1.70
CA GLU A 40 -5.42 9.31 0.74
C GLU A 40 -5.19 10.28 -0.41
N ARG A 41 -5.70 9.90 -1.57
CA ARG A 41 -5.63 10.67 -2.80
C ARG A 41 -6.94 10.43 -3.57
N SER A 42 -7.46 11.48 -4.22
CA SER A 42 -8.83 11.50 -4.78
C SER A 42 -8.93 12.18 -6.14
N ASP A 43 -7.81 12.43 -6.81
CA ASP A 43 -7.78 12.86 -8.21
C ASP A 43 -7.91 11.68 -9.17
N LYS A 44 -8.64 11.91 -10.25
CA LYS A 44 -8.89 10.92 -11.29
C LYS A 44 -7.70 10.84 -12.24
N VAL A 45 -7.16 9.63 -12.38
CA VAL A 45 -6.03 9.31 -13.25
C VAL A 45 -6.40 8.12 -14.13
N THR A 46 -6.04 8.21 -15.41
CA THR A 46 -6.15 7.11 -16.35
C THR A 46 -4.80 6.87 -16.98
N ILE A 47 -4.30 5.64 -16.92
CA ILE A 47 -3.14 5.21 -17.70
C ILE A 47 -3.54 4.21 -18.76
N ARG A 48 -2.90 4.28 -19.92
CA ARG A 48 -3.03 3.28 -21.00
C ARG A 48 -1.75 2.46 -21.07
N ALA A 49 -1.86 1.17 -21.40
CA ALA A 49 -0.71 0.29 -21.51
C ALA A 49 0.30 0.74 -22.59
N ASP A 50 -0.13 1.51 -23.59
CA ASP A 50 0.70 2.06 -24.67
C ASP A 50 1.30 3.45 -24.35
N GLN A 51 1.03 3.98 -23.16
CA GLN A 51 1.36 5.37 -22.81
C GLN A 51 2.85 5.57 -22.50
N HIS A 52 3.52 4.58 -21.90
CA HIS A 52 4.97 4.62 -21.69
C HIS A 52 5.74 4.38 -23.01
N THR A 53 5.44 3.27 -23.71
CA THR A 53 6.07 2.90 -24.98
C THR A 53 5.10 2.16 -25.89
N ARG A 54 5.07 2.51 -27.18
CA ARG A 54 4.15 1.90 -28.18
C ARG A 54 4.52 0.48 -28.60
N ASP A 55 5.79 0.09 -28.48
CA ASP A 55 6.30 -1.21 -28.94
C ASP A 55 6.45 -2.24 -27.79
N ASN A 56 6.17 -1.83 -26.55
CA ASN A 56 6.30 -2.66 -25.35
C ASN A 56 5.23 -2.22 -24.35
N TYR A 57 4.01 -2.73 -24.54
CA TYR A 57 2.81 -2.31 -23.82
C TYR A 57 2.86 -2.68 -22.35
N CYS A 58 3.35 -1.78 -21.50
CA CYS A 58 3.30 -1.89 -20.06
C CYS A 58 3.48 -0.49 -19.49
N SER A 59 2.49 -0.03 -18.73
CA SER A 59 2.55 1.25 -18.05
C SER A 59 2.32 1.06 -16.55
N ALA A 60 3.07 1.82 -15.77
CA ALA A 60 3.00 1.90 -14.33
C ALA A 60 2.99 3.37 -13.91
N LEU A 61 2.20 3.68 -12.88
CA LEU A 61 2.18 4.99 -12.27
C LEU A 61 2.07 4.83 -10.76
N LEU A 62 2.92 5.53 -10.02
CA LEU A 62 2.84 5.58 -8.56
C LEU A 62 1.77 6.59 -8.18
N TYR A 63 0.64 6.11 -7.66
CA TYR A 63 -0.53 6.93 -7.43
C TYR A 63 -0.48 7.56 -6.04
N LEU A 64 -0.22 6.74 -5.01
CA LEU A 64 -0.26 7.16 -3.61
C LEU A 64 1.02 6.74 -2.91
N VAL A 65 1.55 7.59 -2.03
CA VAL A 65 2.67 7.28 -1.13
C VAL A 65 2.30 7.74 0.28
N SER A 66 2.51 6.89 1.27
CA SER A 66 2.25 7.25 2.67
C SER A 66 3.28 8.23 3.23
N PRO A 67 2.94 8.93 4.32
CA PRO A 67 3.94 9.46 5.25
C PRO A 67 4.90 8.34 5.72
N PRO A 68 6.09 8.70 6.21
CA PRO A 68 7.01 7.72 6.76
C PRO A 68 6.39 7.08 8.01
N LEU A 69 6.62 5.79 8.19
CA LEU A 69 6.13 5.05 9.34
C LEU A 69 6.78 5.60 10.63
N PRO A 70 6.00 5.97 11.65
CA PRO A 70 6.54 6.51 12.89
C PRO A 70 7.44 5.50 13.60
N ASP A 71 8.51 5.99 14.20
CA ASP A 71 9.34 5.21 15.10
C ASP A 71 8.70 5.08 16.50
N CYS A 72 9.19 4.12 17.27
CA CYS A 72 8.85 3.93 18.67
C CYS A 72 9.85 4.63 19.59
N ARG A 73 9.50 4.82 20.87
CA ARG A 73 10.41 5.44 21.84
C ARG A 73 11.50 4.45 22.24
N GLU A 74 12.62 4.95 22.76
CA GLU A 74 13.67 4.10 23.32
C GLU A 74 13.09 3.16 24.38
N GLY A 75 13.34 1.86 24.22
CA GLY A 75 12.80 0.80 25.08
C GLY A 75 11.42 0.27 24.68
N GLU A 76 10.76 0.83 23.68
CA GLU A 76 9.54 0.28 23.10
C GLU A 76 9.86 -0.67 21.92
N SER A 77 8.91 -1.54 21.63
CA SER A 77 8.91 -2.38 20.42
C SER A 77 7.89 -1.85 19.42
N TRP A 78 8.16 -2.04 18.12
CA TRP A 78 7.28 -1.64 17.02
C TRP A 78 6.92 -2.85 16.16
N ARG A 79 5.66 -2.97 15.75
CA ARG A 79 5.21 -4.00 14.81
C ARG A 79 4.01 -3.55 14.00
N MET A 80 4.00 -3.79 12.70
CA MET A 80 2.81 -3.61 11.86
C MET A 80 1.72 -4.63 12.23
N LYS A 81 0.49 -4.18 12.46
CA LYS A 81 -0.66 -5.03 12.83
C LYS A 81 -1.60 -5.27 11.67
N LYS A 82 -1.92 -4.22 10.91
CA LYS A 82 -2.90 -4.29 9.82
C LYS A 82 -2.62 -3.23 8.77
N VAL A 83 -2.80 -3.61 7.51
CA VAL A 83 -2.80 -2.69 6.36
C VAL A 83 -4.14 -2.82 5.65
N THR A 84 -4.85 -1.70 5.50
CA THR A 84 -6.13 -1.66 4.79
C THR A 84 -6.01 -0.73 3.59
N TRP A 85 -6.28 -1.27 2.40
CA TRP A 85 -6.34 -0.55 1.14
C TRP A 85 -7.80 -0.32 0.77
N THR A 86 -8.17 0.93 0.49
CA THR A 86 -9.44 1.25 -0.19
C THR A 86 -9.09 1.84 -1.54
N ILE A 87 -9.55 1.22 -2.63
CA ILE A 87 -9.24 1.64 -4.00
C ILE A 87 -10.54 1.80 -4.76
N GLU A 88 -10.66 2.87 -5.54
CA GLU A 88 -11.83 3.11 -6.36
C GLU A 88 -11.44 3.31 -7.83
N GLY A 89 -11.69 2.29 -8.65
CA GLY A 89 -11.20 2.26 -10.01
C GLY A 89 -11.83 1.17 -10.87
N HIS A 90 -11.44 1.11 -12.13
CA HIS A 90 -12.02 0.24 -13.14
C HIS A 90 -11.08 0.06 -14.34
N ASP A 91 -11.40 -0.90 -15.21
CA ASP A 91 -10.66 -1.15 -16.45
C ASP A 91 -11.22 -0.30 -17.63
N GLN A 92 -10.80 -0.55 -18.87
CA GLN A 92 -11.29 0.20 -20.05
C GLN A 92 -12.80 0.05 -20.34
N GLY A 93 -13.48 -0.95 -19.78
CA GLY A 93 -14.90 -1.19 -19.96
C GLY A 93 -15.30 -2.07 -21.15
N TRP A 94 -14.35 -2.65 -21.86
CA TRP A 94 -14.58 -3.52 -23.02
C TRP A 94 -13.40 -4.48 -23.26
N GLY A 95 -13.59 -5.48 -24.12
CA GLY A 95 -12.55 -6.46 -24.47
C GLY A 95 -12.33 -7.53 -23.40
N GLY A 96 -11.28 -8.35 -23.57
CA GLY A 96 -10.97 -9.47 -22.68
C GLY A 96 -11.89 -10.69 -22.86
N ASP A 97 -11.38 -11.87 -22.50
CA ASP A 97 -12.06 -13.15 -22.75
C ASP A 97 -13.05 -13.54 -21.64
N HIS A 98 -12.93 -12.93 -20.45
CA HIS A 98 -13.72 -13.27 -19.26
C HIS A 98 -14.36 -12.04 -18.61
N PRO A 99 -15.38 -11.42 -19.27
CA PRO A 99 -15.98 -10.18 -18.81
C PRO A 99 -16.58 -10.30 -17.40
N ARG A 100 -16.44 -9.24 -16.60
CA ARG A 100 -16.90 -9.09 -15.21
C ARG A 100 -16.21 -10.01 -14.19
N THR A 101 -15.21 -10.78 -14.60
CA THR A 101 -14.35 -11.57 -13.71
C THR A 101 -13.01 -10.87 -13.49
N PHE A 102 -12.14 -11.45 -12.67
CA PHE A 102 -10.73 -11.04 -12.54
C PHE A 102 -9.77 -11.85 -13.42
N ILE A 103 -10.28 -12.89 -14.10
CA ILE A 103 -9.48 -13.78 -14.95
C ILE A 103 -9.10 -13.02 -16.23
N GLY A 104 -7.80 -12.98 -16.52
CA GLY A 104 -7.28 -12.23 -17.67
C GLY A 104 -7.39 -10.71 -17.49
N ALA A 105 -7.45 -10.22 -16.25
CA ALA A 105 -7.39 -8.80 -15.95
C ALA A 105 -5.96 -8.26 -16.11
N TYR A 106 -5.78 -7.37 -17.08
CA TYR A 106 -4.50 -6.71 -17.35
C TYR A 106 -4.50 -5.22 -16.96
N SER A 107 -5.36 -4.86 -16.00
CA SER A 107 -5.24 -3.63 -15.22
C SER A 107 -5.37 -3.94 -13.73
N TRP A 108 -4.47 -3.39 -12.92
CA TRP A 108 -4.37 -3.75 -11.50
C TRP A 108 -3.58 -2.75 -10.66
N TYR A 109 -3.48 -3.03 -9.35
CA TYR A 109 -2.76 -2.26 -8.36
C TYR A 109 -1.78 -3.12 -7.57
N GLU A 110 -0.65 -2.52 -7.18
CA GLU A 110 0.43 -3.18 -6.45
C GLU A 110 0.98 -2.25 -5.36
N ALA A 111 1.38 -2.84 -4.23
CA ALA A 111 2.03 -2.13 -3.14
C ALA A 111 3.55 -2.28 -3.26
N CYS A 112 4.27 -1.25 -2.83
CA CYS A 112 5.71 -1.34 -2.61
C CYS A 112 6.09 -0.67 -1.29
N ILE A 113 7.30 -0.95 -0.81
CA ILE A 113 7.87 -0.33 0.39
C ILE A 113 9.10 0.45 -0.05
N PHE A 114 9.08 1.76 0.16
CA PHE A 114 10.25 2.63 0.01
C PHE A 114 10.96 2.75 1.34
N ARG A 115 12.24 2.39 1.37
CA ARG A 115 13.09 2.47 2.54
C ARG A 115 14.12 3.59 2.36
N PRO A 116 14.23 4.55 3.29
CA PRO A 116 15.22 5.60 3.18
C PRO A 116 16.65 5.03 3.25
N ARG A 117 17.55 5.53 2.40
CA ARG A 117 18.98 5.24 2.53
C ARG A 117 19.58 6.05 3.67
N THR A 118 20.62 5.51 4.31
CA THR A 118 21.23 6.07 5.52
C THR A 118 22.38 7.05 5.26
N ASP A 119 22.68 7.39 4.01
CA ASP A 119 23.97 7.94 3.56
C ASP A 119 23.94 9.41 3.06
N GLY A 120 22.93 10.21 3.39
CA GLY A 120 22.85 11.61 2.91
C GLY A 120 22.08 12.60 3.80
N ASP A 121 22.13 13.88 3.43
CA ASP A 121 21.44 15.00 4.07
C ASP A 121 19.91 14.85 3.92
N ALA A 122 19.30 14.16 4.88
CA ALA A 122 17.99 13.50 4.73
C ALA A 122 16.82 14.45 4.46
N LEU A 123 16.87 15.71 4.90
CA LEU A 123 15.74 16.63 4.85
C LEU A 123 15.55 17.30 3.48
N ALA A 124 16.64 17.66 2.80
CA ALA A 124 16.56 18.24 1.45
C ALA A 124 16.16 17.17 0.42
N ALA A 125 16.71 15.96 0.57
CA ALA A 125 16.39 14.80 -0.26
C ALA A 125 14.91 14.38 -0.16
N GLU A 126 14.29 14.50 1.02
CA GLU A 126 12.91 14.08 1.25
C GLU A 126 11.88 14.97 0.53
N ALA A 127 12.11 16.29 0.46
CA ALA A 127 11.22 17.20 -0.26
C ALA A 127 11.28 16.99 -1.78
N GLU A 128 12.50 16.81 -2.31
CA GLU A 128 12.72 16.52 -3.73
C GLU A 128 12.13 15.17 -4.14
N ASP A 129 12.31 14.12 -3.32
CA ASP A 129 11.73 12.80 -3.57
C ASP A 129 10.19 12.83 -3.55
N LEU A 130 9.57 13.58 -2.65
CA LEU A 130 8.11 13.72 -2.62
C LEU A 130 7.56 14.49 -3.81
N GLU A 131 8.22 15.58 -4.22
CA GLU A 131 7.86 16.31 -5.44
C GLU A 131 8.04 15.41 -6.67
N TYR A 132 9.12 14.62 -6.72
CA TYR A 132 9.35 13.65 -7.78
C TYR A 132 8.26 12.59 -7.87
N LEU A 133 7.78 12.08 -6.74
CA LEU A 133 6.78 11.01 -6.69
C LEU A 133 5.33 11.52 -6.88
N ASP A 134 5.07 12.81 -6.70
CA ASP A 134 3.72 13.40 -6.89
C ASP A 134 3.40 13.79 -8.35
N THR A 135 4.40 13.79 -9.25
CA THR A 135 4.27 14.29 -10.63
C THR A 135 3.52 13.37 -11.61
N HIS A 136 2.88 12.28 -11.14
CA HIS A 136 2.27 11.27 -12.02
C HIS A 136 3.23 10.74 -13.10
N ASN A 137 4.52 10.63 -12.75
CA ASN A 137 5.51 10.10 -13.67
C ASN A 137 5.07 8.72 -14.16
N LEU A 138 5.14 8.55 -15.48
CA LEU A 138 4.86 7.28 -16.13
C LEU A 138 6.13 6.46 -16.20
N TYR A 139 6.02 5.24 -15.71
CA TYR A 139 7.05 4.23 -15.75
C TYR A 139 6.56 3.04 -16.57
N ARG A 140 7.46 2.14 -16.93
CA ARG A 140 7.08 0.84 -17.48
C ARG A 140 6.74 -0.10 -16.34
N THR A 141 7.60 -0.15 -15.33
CA THR A 141 7.49 -1.01 -14.15
C THR A 141 7.92 -0.26 -12.89
N PRO A 142 7.44 -0.66 -11.69
CA PRO A 142 7.89 -0.10 -10.42
C PRO A 142 9.43 -0.05 -10.25
N ASP A 143 10.12 -1.05 -10.79
CA ASP A 143 11.58 -1.16 -10.81
C ASP A 143 12.28 0.06 -11.43
N ASP A 144 11.62 0.77 -12.35
CA ASP A 144 12.19 1.94 -13.03
C ASP A 144 12.40 3.14 -12.10
N VAL A 145 11.87 3.10 -10.87
CA VAL A 145 12.11 4.13 -9.84
C VAL A 145 13.42 3.89 -9.08
N GLN A 146 13.99 2.69 -9.14
CA GLN A 146 15.26 2.42 -8.46
C GLN A 146 16.36 3.37 -8.93
N GLY A 147 17.10 3.92 -7.98
CA GLY A 147 18.19 4.88 -8.24
C GLY A 147 17.74 6.27 -8.70
N LYS A 148 16.43 6.52 -8.85
CA LYS A 148 15.88 7.85 -9.17
C LYS A 148 15.47 8.66 -7.93
N THR A 149 15.35 7.98 -6.79
CA THR A 149 15.10 8.60 -5.48
C THR A 149 16.21 8.21 -4.51
N HIS A 150 16.22 8.86 -3.35
CA HIS A 150 17.09 8.51 -2.23
C HIS A 150 16.55 7.33 -1.41
N TRP A 151 15.53 6.63 -1.93
CA TRP A 151 14.90 5.47 -1.30
C TRP A 151 15.14 4.22 -2.13
N ASP A 152 15.28 3.09 -1.44
CA ASP A 152 15.34 1.78 -2.05
C ASP A 152 13.99 1.08 -1.95
N LEU A 153 13.68 0.27 -2.96
CA LEU A 153 12.51 -0.62 -2.91
C LEU A 153 12.86 -1.88 -2.13
N VAL A 154 12.04 -2.22 -1.13
CA VAL A 154 12.25 -3.46 -0.35
C VAL A 154 11.89 -4.68 -1.22
N PRO A 155 12.78 -5.68 -1.33
CA PRO A 155 12.50 -6.89 -2.10
C PRO A 155 11.37 -7.74 -1.54
N ASN A 156 10.64 -8.40 -2.45
CA ASN A 156 9.64 -9.42 -2.22
C ASN A 156 9.99 -10.66 -3.06
N GLY A 157 10.91 -11.49 -2.58
CA GLY A 157 11.49 -12.57 -3.38
C GLY A 157 12.22 -12.00 -4.61
N ASP A 158 11.80 -12.43 -5.81
CA ASP A 158 12.32 -11.94 -7.09
C ASP A 158 11.60 -10.68 -7.61
N SER A 159 10.66 -10.13 -6.83
CA SER A 159 9.89 -8.92 -7.14
C SER A 159 10.24 -7.78 -6.18
N LEU A 160 9.76 -6.57 -6.47
CA LEU A 160 9.85 -5.39 -5.59
C LEU A 160 8.48 -4.91 -5.10
N VAL A 161 7.44 -5.68 -5.45
CA VAL A 161 6.05 -5.30 -5.22
C VAL A 161 5.21 -6.47 -4.73
N TRP A 162 4.10 -6.13 -4.08
CA TRP A 162 3.06 -7.03 -3.64
C TRP A 162 1.79 -6.73 -4.43
N ARG A 163 1.16 -7.74 -5.02
CA ARG A 163 -0.16 -7.57 -5.65
C ARG A 163 -1.15 -7.07 -4.61
N VAL A 164 -1.96 -6.06 -4.94
CA VAL A 164 -3.06 -5.59 -4.06
C VAL A 164 -4.40 -6.05 -4.61
N GLN A 165 -4.75 -5.61 -5.82
CA GLN A 165 -6.07 -5.86 -6.42
C GLN A 165 -6.02 -5.74 -7.95
N GLY A 166 -6.69 -6.63 -8.67
CA GLY A 166 -7.00 -6.50 -10.09
C GLY A 166 -8.35 -5.81 -10.31
N ASN A 167 -8.49 -5.07 -11.41
CA ASN A 167 -9.81 -4.62 -11.83
C ASN A 167 -10.61 -5.77 -12.44
N ARG A 168 -11.95 -5.70 -12.39
CA ARG A 168 -12.79 -6.57 -13.20
C ARG A 168 -12.64 -6.26 -14.69
N VAL A 169 -12.59 -7.31 -15.50
CA VAL A 169 -12.50 -7.22 -16.97
C VAL A 169 -13.77 -6.66 -17.59
N ALA A 170 -13.63 -5.83 -18.62
CA ALA A 170 -14.70 -5.21 -19.39
C ALA A 170 -15.72 -4.45 -18.53
N LYS A 171 -15.26 -3.78 -17.48
CA LYS A 171 -16.10 -2.99 -16.58
C LYS A 171 -15.63 -1.54 -16.54
N GLY A 172 -16.45 -0.65 -17.11
CA GLY A 172 -16.19 0.79 -17.18
C GLY A 172 -16.78 1.60 -16.02
N ASP A 173 -17.55 0.96 -15.15
CA ASP A 173 -18.08 1.58 -13.94
C ASP A 173 -17.08 1.46 -12.80
N PHE A 174 -16.91 2.55 -12.04
CA PHE A 174 -16.08 2.54 -10.83
C PHE A 174 -16.56 1.49 -9.83
N GLU A 175 -15.64 0.62 -9.42
CA GLU A 175 -15.82 -0.27 -8.28
C GLU A 175 -14.94 0.17 -7.12
N ARG A 176 -15.46 -0.06 -5.90
CA ARG A 176 -14.70 0.12 -4.67
C ARG A 176 -14.19 -1.23 -4.20
N TYR A 177 -12.88 -1.37 -4.11
CA TYR A 177 -12.19 -2.52 -3.54
C TYR A 177 -11.68 -2.18 -2.14
N VAL A 178 -11.85 -3.11 -1.20
CA VAL A 178 -11.27 -3.04 0.14
C VAL A 178 -10.45 -4.31 0.36
N VAL A 179 -9.15 -4.14 0.55
CA VAL A 179 -8.20 -5.24 0.78
C VAL A 179 -7.53 -5.05 2.13
N GLU A 180 -7.63 -6.06 2.99
CA GLU A 180 -7.03 -6.04 4.33
C GLU A 180 -5.97 -7.13 4.45
N TRP A 181 -4.80 -6.76 4.97
CA TRP A 181 -3.74 -7.68 5.37
C TRP A 181 -3.49 -7.52 6.86
N LYS A 182 -3.59 -8.61 7.63
CA LYS A 182 -3.49 -8.60 9.10
C LYS A 182 -2.37 -9.52 9.57
N ALA A 183 -1.64 -9.10 10.59
CA ALA A 183 -0.55 -9.89 11.15
C ALA A 183 -1.09 -11.18 11.76
N GLY A 184 -0.54 -12.33 11.35
CA GLY A 184 -0.97 -13.64 11.81
C GLY A 184 -2.20 -14.21 11.09
N GLU A 185 -2.76 -13.50 10.12
CA GLU A 185 -3.79 -14.01 9.22
C GLU A 185 -3.19 -14.23 7.83
N GLU A 186 -3.30 -15.46 7.33
CA GLU A 186 -2.91 -15.79 5.96
C GLU A 186 -4.16 -15.85 5.07
N ILE A 187 -4.09 -15.19 3.93
CA ILE A 187 -5.13 -15.28 2.90
C ILE A 187 -4.80 -16.46 1.99
N ASP A 188 -5.74 -17.38 1.84
CA ASP A 188 -5.63 -18.50 0.92
C ASP A 188 -5.41 -18.01 -0.52
N ALA A 189 -4.46 -18.62 -1.23
CA ALA A 189 -4.07 -18.16 -2.55
C ALA A 189 -5.16 -18.38 -3.61
N ALA A 190 -5.98 -19.43 -3.48
CA ALA A 190 -7.06 -19.70 -4.43
C ALA A 190 -8.21 -18.70 -4.23
N ASP A 191 -8.56 -18.42 -2.98
CA ASP A 191 -9.53 -17.38 -2.65
C ASP A 191 -9.05 -15.97 -3.07
N ALA A 192 -7.75 -15.69 -2.90
CA ALA A 192 -7.15 -14.44 -3.35
C ALA A 192 -7.28 -14.25 -4.88
N GLU A 193 -6.96 -15.30 -5.65
CA GLU A 193 -7.07 -15.31 -7.11
C GLU A 193 -8.53 -15.15 -7.56
N GLU A 194 -9.48 -15.86 -6.93
CA GLU A 194 -10.91 -15.77 -7.25
C GLU A 194 -11.46 -14.33 -7.12
N HIS A 195 -10.94 -13.58 -6.14
CA HIS A 195 -11.33 -12.20 -5.88
C HIS A 195 -10.38 -11.15 -6.50
N GLY A 196 -9.38 -11.60 -7.27
CA GLY A 196 -8.38 -10.74 -7.89
C GLY A 196 -7.49 -9.97 -6.91
N ARG A 197 -7.46 -10.36 -5.63
CA ARG A 197 -6.68 -9.72 -4.56
C ARG A 197 -5.32 -10.39 -4.39
N GLY A 198 -4.34 -9.67 -3.86
CA GLY A 198 -3.09 -10.30 -3.41
C GLY A 198 -3.17 -10.77 -1.96
N THR A 199 -2.37 -11.78 -1.63
CA THR A 199 -2.34 -12.38 -0.28
C THR A 199 -1.66 -11.49 0.77
N GLY A 200 -0.83 -10.52 0.35
CA GLY A 200 -0.05 -9.69 1.26
C GLY A 200 1.06 -10.42 2.00
N ALA A 201 1.38 -11.66 1.61
CA ALA A 201 2.36 -12.51 2.29
C ALA A 201 3.72 -11.78 2.44
N GLY A 202 4.23 -11.74 3.67
CA GLY A 202 5.49 -11.08 4.02
C GLY A 202 5.47 -9.55 3.99
N PHE A 203 4.38 -8.89 3.58
CA PHE A 203 4.33 -7.43 3.49
C PHE A 203 4.47 -6.77 4.87
N LEU A 204 3.68 -7.23 5.85
CA LEU A 204 3.67 -6.65 7.19
C LEU A 204 5.01 -6.86 7.92
N ASP A 205 5.64 -8.02 7.74
CA ASP A 205 6.93 -8.36 8.35
C ASP A 205 8.12 -7.59 7.73
N ALA A 206 7.98 -7.17 6.46
CA ALA A 206 9.00 -6.42 5.75
C ALA A 206 9.07 -4.94 6.17
N LEU A 207 7.99 -4.39 6.72
CA LEU A 207 7.87 -2.98 7.11
C LEU A 207 8.69 -2.65 8.36
N LYS A 208 9.27 -1.45 8.36
CA LYS A 208 10.06 -0.90 9.46
C LYS A 208 9.72 0.58 9.68
N PRO A 209 10.03 1.14 10.87
CA PRO A 209 10.05 2.58 11.07
C PRO A 209 10.85 3.30 9.99
N GLY A 210 10.35 4.47 9.56
CA GLY A 210 10.92 5.27 8.48
C GLY A 210 10.51 4.86 7.06
N ASP A 211 10.04 3.62 6.86
CA ASP A 211 9.56 3.18 5.55
C ASP A 211 8.30 3.96 5.12
N ARG A 212 8.11 4.08 3.80
CA ARG A 212 6.88 4.60 3.19
C ARG A 212 6.24 3.51 2.34
N VAL A 213 4.92 3.51 2.30
CA VAL A 213 4.13 2.54 1.53
C VAL A 213 3.59 3.22 0.28
N GLY A 214 3.92 2.66 -0.89
CA GLY A 214 3.47 3.15 -2.19
C GLY A 214 2.37 2.26 -2.79
N LEU A 215 1.46 2.87 -3.55
CA LEU A 215 0.46 2.18 -4.39
C LEU A 215 0.68 2.51 -5.86
N TRP A 216 0.96 1.48 -6.63
CA TRP A 216 1.08 1.52 -8.08
C TRP A 216 -0.25 1.18 -8.74
N MET A 217 -0.55 1.86 -9.85
CA MET A 217 -1.56 1.42 -10.82
C MET A 217 -0.85 0.95 -12.10
N ARG A 218 -1.36 -0.15 -12.68
CA ARG A 218 -0.73 -0.86 -13.81
C ARG A 218 -1.74 -1.10 -14.93
N ALA A 219 -1.25 -1.09 -16.17
CA ALA A 219 -1.96 -1.56 -17.36
C ALA A 219 -0.99 -2.27 -18.31
N LEU A 220 -1.40 -3.43 -18.84
CA LEU A 220 -0.59 -4.30 -19.71
C LEU A 220 -1.41 -4.69 -20.96
N TYR A 221 -0.73 -4.84 -22.09
CA TYR A 221 -1.28 -5.19 -23.42
C TYR A 221 -2.04 -4.08 -24.18
N PRO A 222 -2.03 -4.10 -25.52
CA PRO A 222 -2.74 -3.10 -26.33
C PRO A 222 -4.23 -3.00 -25.98
N GLY A 223 -4.74 -1.77 -25.94
CA GLY A 223 -6.15 -1.49 -25.66
C GLY A 223 -6.54 -1.48 -24.18
N TRP A 224 -5.68 -2.00 -23.29
CA TRP A 224 -5.93 -1.97 -21.86
C TRP A 224 -5.61 -0.60 -21.25
N SER A 225 -6.47 -0.20 -20.32
CA SER A 225 -6.28 0.99 -19.50
C SER A 225 -6.70 0.73 -18.07
N ASN A 226 -6.15 1.50 -17.15
CA ASN A 226 -6.54 1.49 -15.75
C ASN A 226 -6.96 2.90 -15.36
N THR A 227 -8.16 3.05 -14.82
CA THR A 227 -8.67 4.33 -14.33
C THR A 227 -8.94 4.23 -12.84
N ILE A 228 -8.34 5.14 -12.08
CA ILE A 228 -8.55 5.29 -10.64
C ILE A 228 -9.12 6.68 -10.37
N ARG A 229 -10.04 6.80 -9.40
CA ARG A 229 -10.53 8.12 -8.93
C ARG A 229 -10.24 8.38 -7.47
N GLY A 230 -9.77 7.38 -6.73
CA GLY A 230 -9.29 7.55 -5.38
C GLY A 230 -8.65 6.30 -4.82
N ALA A 231 -7.70 6.48 -3.90
CA ALA A 231 -7.20 5.43 -3.06
C ALA A 231 -6.87 5.97 -1.67
N ARG A 232 -6.94 5.07 -0.69
CA ARG A 232 -6.53 5.29 0.69
C ARG A 232 -5.80 4.06 1.19
N VAL A 233 -4.73 4.29 1.94
CA VAL A 233 -4.05 3.26 2.72
C VAL A 233 -4.11 3.64 4.19
N GLU A 234 -4.41 2.66 5.03
CA GLU A 234 -4.40 2.77 6.49
C GLU A 234 -3.41 1.74 7.03
N LEU A 235 -2.44 2.22 7.80
CA LEU A 235 -1.34 1.44 8.35
C LEU A 235 -1.45 1.49 9.87
N MET A 236 -1.98 0.41 10.44
CA MET A 236 -2.20 0.26 11.87
C MET A 236 -1.05 -0.56 12.45
N TYR A 237 -0.38 -0.02 13.46
CA TYR A 237 0.80 -0.62 14.07
C TYR A 237 0.67 -0.65 15.58
N ASP A 238 1.51 -1.45 16.23
CA ASP A 238 1.58 -1.57 17.67
C ASP A 238 2.88 -0.97 18.17
N VAL A 239 2.81 -0.25 19.29
CA VAL A 239 3.97 0.18 20.07
C VAL A 239 3.82 -0.31 21.49
N ARG A 240 4.76 -1.13 21.95
CA ARG A 240 4.72 -1.71 23.29
C ARG A 240 5.88 -1.29 24.13
#